data_AF-A0A6L7NEE1-F1
#
_entry.id   AF-A0A6L7NEE1-F1
#
_cell.length_a   1.000
_cell.length_b   1.000
_cell.length_c   1.000
_cell.angle_alpha   90.00
_cell.angle_beta   90.00
_cell.angle_gamma   90.00
#
_symmetry.space_group_name_H-M   'P 1'
#
loop_
_entity.id
_entity.type
_entity.pdbx_description
1 polymer ?
#
loop_
_entity_poly.entity_id
_entity_poly.type
_entity_poly.pdbx_seq_one_letter_code
_entity_poly.pdbx_strand_id
1 'polypeptide(L)' 'HWATLQLPPTLIDYVLVHELAHIHELNHTPEFWSTVNRLMPGHETHRTTLAVVGKHIWLGQSQP' A
#
# COMPACT_ATOMS: atom_id res chain seq x y z
N HIS A 1 -8.52 -6.90 5.96
CA HIS A 1 -7.85 -7.57 4.83
C HIS A 1 -8.72 -7.75 3.58
N TRP A 2 -10.05 -7.87 3.68
CA TRP A 2 -10.91 -8.01 2.49
C TRP A 2 -10.89 -6.77 1.56
N ALA A 3 -10.71 -5.57 2.14
CA ALA A 3 -10.58 -4.29 1.45
C ALA A 3 -9.45 -4.26 0.40
N THR A 4 -8.31 -4.90 0.70
CA THR A 4 -7.13 -4.94 -0.17
C THR A 4 -7.39 -5.72 -1.46
N LEU A 5 -8.25 -6.75 -1.42
CA LEU A 5 -8.58 -7.57 -2.60
C LEU A 5 -9.48 -6.84 -3.61
N GLN A 6 -10.04 -5.69 -3.26
CA GLN A 6 -10.80 -4.84 -4.19
C GLN A 6 -9.93 -3.85 -4.96
N LEU A 7 -8.63 -3.77 -4.62
CA LEU A 7 -7.71 -2.88 -5.30
C LEU A 7 -7.36 -3.41 -6.70
N PRO A 8 -7.09 -2.51 -7.67
CA PRO A 8 -6.38 -2.90 -8.89
C PRO A 8 -5.10 -3.67 -8.58
N PRO A 9 -4.72 -4.68 -9.38
CA PRO A 9 -3.55 -5.53 -9.11
C PRO A 9 -2.25 -4.76 -8.82
N THR A 10 -2.00 -3.66 -9.55
CA THR A 10 -0.80 -2.83 -9.34
C THR A 10 -0.76 -2.15 -7.97
N LEU A 11 -1.91 -1.84 -7.38
CA LEU A 11 -1.97 -1.31 -6.01
C LEU A 11 -1.85 -2.42 -4.96
N ILE A 12 -2.25 -3.64 -5.28
CA ILE A 12 -1.99 -4.82 -4.43
C ILE A 12 -0.49 -5.06 -4.37
N ASP A 13 0.21 -5.05 -5.50
CA ASP A 13 1.67 -5.20 -5.55
C ASP A 13 2.37 -4.12 -4.71
N TYR A 14 1.91 -2.88 -4.80
CA TYR A 14 2.44 -1.79 -3.97
C TYR A 14 2.24 -2.04 -2.47
N VAL A 15 1.05 -2.50 -2.05
CA VAL A 15 0.79 -2.85 -0.65
C VAL A 15 1.69 -4.02 -0.22
N LEU A 16 1.86 -5.04 -1.04
CA LEU A 16 2.74 -6.17 -0.72
C LEU A 16 4.20 -5.71 -0.54
N VAL A 17 4.73 -4.89 -1.45
CA VAL A 17 6.08 -4.32 -1.31
C VAL A 17 6.19 -3.46 -0.04
N HIS A 18 5.15 -2.68 0.27
CA HIS A 18 5.09 -1.87 1.48
C HIS A 18 5.17 -2.71 2.77
N GLU A 19 4.33 -3.75 2.88
CA GLU A 19 4.33 -4.64 4.04
C GLU A 19 5.63 -5.47 4.14
N LEU A 20 6.20 -5.87 3.01
CA LEU A 20 7.50 -6.57 3.00
C LEU A 20 8.66 -5.65 3.41
N ALA A 21 8.62 -4.36 3.06
CA ALA A 21 9.61 -3.40 3.51
C ALA A 21 9.58 -3.22 5.04
N HIS A 22 8.41 -3.38 5.67
CA HIS A 22 8.27 -3.34 7.12
C HIS A 22 8.98 -4.47 7.86
N ILE A 23 9.33 -5.57 7.19
CA ILE A 23 10.17 -6.64 7.77
C ILE A 23 11.58 -6.12 8.08
N HIS A 24 12.08 -5.15 7.30
CA HIS A 24 13.41 -4.59 7.44
C HIS A 24 13.45 -3.29 8.24
N GLU A 25 12.41 -2.45 8.13
CA GLU A 25 12.31 -1.18 8.84
C GLU A 25 10.84 -0.92 9.22
N LEU A 26 10.56 -0.88 10.53
CA LEU A 26 9.19 -0.82 11.04
C LEU A 26 8.50 0.52 10.76
N ASN A 27 9.26 1.62 10.65
CA ASN A 27 8.70 2.95 10.45
C ASN A 27 8.91 3.44 9.01
N HIS A 28 8.15 4.44 8.57
CA HIS A 28 8.31 5.02 7.23
C HIS A 28 9.50 6.02 7.15
N THR A 29 10.68 5.59 7.58
CA THR A 29 11.94 6.38 7.54
C THR A 29 12.48 6.49 6.10
N PRO A 30 13.52 7.30 5.84
CA PRO A 30 14.20 7.31 4.54
C PRO A 30 14.72 5.93 4.10
N GLU A 31 15.18 5.09 5.02
CA GLU A 31 15.65 3.73 4.76
C GLU A 31 14.51 2.80 4.30
N PHE A 32 13.33 2.93 4.91
CA PHE A 32 12.12 2.26 4.44
C PHE A 32 11.83 2.65 2.98
N TRP A 33 11.77 3.95 2.68
CA TRP A 33 11.45 4.43 1.33
C TRP A 33 12.53 4.07 0.31
N SER A 34 13.80 4.02 0.71
CA SER A 34 14.89 3.51 -0.11
C SER A 34 14.68 2.04 -0.48
N THR A 35 14.24 1.22 0.47
CA THR A 35 13.91 -0.19 0.24
C THR A 35 12.71 -0.34 -0.69
N VAL A 36 11.63 0.41 -0.47
CA VAL A 36 10.46 0.38 -1.37
C VAL A 36 10.84 0.84 -2.77
N ASN A 37 11.57 1.94 -2.93
CA ASN A 37 11.98 2.45 -4.25
C ASN A 37 12.92 1.49 -5.00
N ARG A 38 13.76 0.72 -4.29
CA ARG A 38 14.60 -0.33 -4.89
C ARG A 38 13.77 -1.48 -5.45
N LEU A 39 12.70 -1.87 -4.76
CA LEU A 39 11.83 -3.00 -5.16
C LEU A 39 10.76 -2.58 -6.17
N MET A 40 10.29 -1.34 -6.08
CA MET A 40 9.26 -0.76 -6.94
C MET A 40 9.59 0.70 -7.25
N PRO A 41 10.43 0.97 -8.25
CA PRO A 41 10.71 2.33 -8.71
C PRO A 41 9.40 3.03 -9.15
N GLY A 42 9.25 4.31 -8.78
CA GLY A 42 8.02 5.07 -9.10
C GLY A 42 6.81 4.72 -8.21
N HIS A 43 7.04 4.14 -7.04
CA HIS A 43 6.02 3.84 -6.03
C HIS A 43 5.17 5.05 -5.59
N GLU A 44 5.65 6.28 -5.80
CA GLU A 44 4.96 7.53 -5.41
C GLU A 44 3.62 7.67 -6.11
N THR A 45 3.54 7.25 -7.38
CA THR A 45 2.28 7.21 -8.14
C THR A 45 1.32 6.22 -7.52
N HIS A 46 1.79 5.03 -7.15
CA HIS A 46 0.97 4.01 -6.49
C HIS A 46 0.48 4.48 -5.12
N ARG A 47 1.35 5.13 -4.33
CA ARG A 47 0.99 5.73 -3.03
C ARG A 47 -0.10 6.78 -3.19
N THR A 48 0.04 7.67 -4.16
CA THR A 48 -0.93 8.74 -4.44
C THR A 48 -2.27 8.15 -4.88
N THR A 49 -2.25 7.19 -5.80
CA THR A 49 -3.47 6.52 -6.26
C THR A 49 -4.14 5.75 -5.11
N LEU A 50 -3.38 5.02 -4.29
CA LEU A 50 -3.93 4.30 -3.14
C LEU A 50 -4.61 5.25 -2.14
N ALA A 51 -4.04 6.44 -1.89
CA ALA A 51 -4.65 7.44 -1.02
C ALA A 51 -5.99 8.00 -1.56
N VAL A 52 -6.19 7.99 -2.88
CA VAL A 52 -7.45 8.39 -3.51
C VAL A 52 -8.46 7.24 -3.51
N VAL A 53 -8.04 6.06 -3.94
CA VAL A 53 -8.90 4.87 -4.03
C VAL A 53 -9.36 4.43 -2.63
N GLY A 54 -8.46 4.44 -1.65
CA GLY A 54 -8.73 4.03 -0.26
C GLY A 54 -9.89 4.77 0.41
N LYS A 55 -10.18 6.01 -0.01
CA LYS A 55 -11.33 6.79 0.47
C LYS A 55 -12.68 6.22 0.02
N HIS A 56 -12.68 5.40 -1.03
CA HIS A 56 -13.87 4.87 -1.68
C HIS A 56 -13.98 3.35 -1.55
N ILE A 57 -12.99 2.70 -0.92
CA ILE A 57 -13.06 1.26 -0.65
C ILE A 57 -14.11 1.06 0.44
N TRP A 58 -15.16 0.30 0.10
CA TRP A 58 -16.12 -0.16 1.10
C TRP A 58 -15.32 -0.96 2.16
N LEU A 59 -15.49 -0.66 3.45
CA LEU A 59 -14.79 -1.36 4.55
C LEU A 59 -15.67 -2.36 5.30
N GLY A 60 -16.93 -2.49 4.89
CA GLY A 60 -17.86 -3.41 5.52
C GLY A 60 -18.38 -2.79 6.79
N GLN A 61 -19.45 -2.01 6.68
CA GLN A 61 -20.26 -1.72 7.85
C GLN A 61 -20.95 -3.03 8.23
N SER A 62 -20.56 -3.65 9.34
CA SER A 62 -21.49 -4.46 10.12
C SER A 62 -22.51 -3.48 10.69
N GLN A 63 -23.61 -3.30 9.97
CA GLN A 63 -24.74 -2.51 10.41
C GLN A 63 -25.44 -3.26 11.57
N PRO A 64 -25.70 -2.58 12.69
CA PRO A 64 -27.03 -2.58 13.28
C PRO A 64 -27.84 -1.39 12.76
#